data_AF-A0A3M2A3T2-F1
#
_entry.id   AF-A0A3M2A3T2-F1
#
_cell.length_a   1.000
_cell.length_b   1.000
_cell.length_c   1.000
_cell.angle_alpha   90.00
_cell.angle_beta   90.00
_cell.angle_gamma   90.00
#
_symmetry.space_group_name_H-M   'P 1'
#
loop_
_entity.id
_entity.type
_entity.pdbx_description
1 polymer ?
#
loop_
_entity_poly.entity_id
_entity_poly.type
_entity_poly.pdbx_seq_one_letter_code
_entity_poly.pdbx_strand_id
1 'polypeptide(L)'
;MTTLPSATANTAFGGLLLPLDAFRTSTLAAVLGEALAARARDITDAELVLTRHPSAALVMATIEGKVVGDDPAAFWRENAELALVASQVLPREVFLVYAKTAPSREEAFLVAGQGQMLGADEANAERLGPNAPEDAWPIARLCAQIGIAYDDLAAGFSGGPAVRVSLVEPRIDDRQALMILAGQAPPEDTGTAASGPPPSGEKDELSDEARRRKQKEAEARRRQEQAEAVGAHLAYAVDDLGVVVAPEAELDDTDIIGRYVVHPVGRDLPPGLPRDLASALEGKRIDVVVPVSFLSEVFVGNRPLDKATWQAEANPFSLGGRQALRMAVHAPRLGQGTLIEVDGKRAFLSRTPDMLVPEAFVLRVLGLTT
;
A
#
# COMPACT_ATOMS: atom_id res chain seq x y z
N MET A 1 24.97 -21.77 -24.62
CA MET A 1 24.43 -21.27 -25.90
C MET A 1 22.96 -21.00 -25.67
N THR A 2 22.67 -19.79 -25.18
CA THR A 2 21.32 -19.35 -24.88
C THR A 2 20.70 -18.89 -26.19
N THR A 3 19.65 -19.56 -26.62
CA THR A 3 18.87 -19.19 -27.81
C THR A 3 18.35 -17.78 -27.64
N LEU A 4 18.75 -16.89 -28.55
CA LEU A 4 18.31 -15.51 -28.67
C LEU A 4 16.80 -15.49 -28.97
N PRO A 5 16.02 -14.56 -28.38
CA PRO A 5 14.61 -14.42 -28.72
C PRO A 5 14.45 -14.00 -30.18
N SER A 6 13.53 -14.68 -30.86
CA SER A 6 13.18 -14.42 -32.26
C SER A 6 12.41 -13.10 -32.33
N ALA A 7 13.02 -12.08 -32.92
CA ALA A 7 12.37 -10.82 -33.29
C ALA A 7 11.27 -11.11 -34.32
N THR A 8 9.97 -11.05 -33.99
CA THR A 8 8.88 -11.07 -35.00
C THR A 8 7.46 -10.73 -34.52
N ALA A 9 7.26 -10.02 -33.41
CA ALA A 9 5.97 -9.40 -33.09
C ALA A 9 6.14 -7.88 -32.91
N ASN A 10 5.24 -7.09 -33.52
CA ASN A 10 5.07 -5.69 -33.15
C ASN A 10 4.49 -5.68 -31.74
N THR A 11 5.36 -5.64 -30.74
CA THR A 11 4.95 -5.60 -29.34
C THR A 11 4.98 -4.16 -28.87
N ALA A 12 3.79 -3.63 -28.54
CA ALA A 12 3.62 -2.37 -27.84
C ALA A 12 2.86 -2.68 -26.54
N PHE A 13 3.48 -2.39 -25.39
CA PHE A 13 2.89 -2.63 -24.08
C PHE A 13 3.23 -1.51 -23.11
N GLY A 14 2.46 -1.43 -22.04
CA GLY A 14 2.78 -0.59 -20.91
C GLY A 14 1.89 -0.91 -19.71
N GLY A 15 2.28 -0.40 -18.55
CA GLY A 15 1.58 -0.62 -17.30
C GLY A 15 2.34 -0.09 -16.10
N LEU A 16 1.78 -0.34 -14.93
CA LEU A 16 2.46 -0.14 -13.66
C LEU A 16 2.95 -1.49 -13.15
N LEU A 17 4.25 -1.61 -12.94
CA LEU A 17 4.87 -2.73 -12.27
C LEU A 17 5.06 -2.38 -10.79
N LEU A 18 4.47 -3.18 -9.92
CA LEU A 18 4.46 -2.98 -8.47
C LEU A 18 4.83 -4.27 -7.72
N PRO A 19 5.48 -4.18 -6.55
CA PRO A 19 5.64 -5.30 -5.65
C PRO A 19 4.27 -5.85 -5.19
N LEU A 20 4.17 -7.17 -5.06
CA LEU A 20 3.02 -7.79 -4.41
C LEU A 20 3.11 -7.52 -2.90
N ASP A 21 2.30 -6.58 -2.42
CA ASP A 21 2.24 -6.15 -1.03
C ASP A 21 0.77 -5.97 -0.60
N ALA A 22 0.52 -5.65 0.67
CA ALA A 22 -0.82 -5.33 1.15
C ALA A 22 -1.27 -3.96 0.63
N PHE A 23 -1.98 -3.94 -0.51
CA PHE A 23 -2.64 -2.75 -1.05
C PHE A 23 -4.11 -2.99 -1.35
N ARG A 24 -4.91 -1.92 -1.38
CA ARG A 24 -6.33 -1.99 -1.71
C ARG A 24 -6.50 -1.83 -3.22
N THR A 25 -6.82 -2.92 -3.91
CA THR A 25 -7.13 -2.94 -5.36
C THR A 25 -8.23 -1.94 -5.72
N SER A 26 -9.26 -1.83 -4.88
CA SER A 26 -10.35 -0.87 -5.03
C SER A 26 -9.85 0.58 -5.00
N THR A 27 -8.93 0.90 -4.08
CA THR A 27 -8.37 2.25 -3.93
C THR A 27 -7.45 2.60 -5.08
N LEU A 28 -6.60 1.66 -5.52
CA LEU A 28 -5.75 1.84 -6.69
C LEU A 28 -6.59 2.13 -7.95
N ALA A 29 -7.64 1.34 -8.19
CA ALA A 29 -8.55 1.56 -9.30
C ALA A 29 -9.29 2.90 -9.19
N ALA A 30 -9.70 3.31 -7.98
CA ALA A 30 -10.40 4.58 -7.76
C ALA A 30 -9.52 5.78 -8.14
N VAL A 31 -8.27 5.82 -7.66
CA VAL A 31 -7.37 6.95 -7.93
C VAL A 31 -6.95 7.01 -9.40
N LEU A 32 -6.74 5.86 -10.06
CA LEU A 32 -6.45 5.80 -11.49
C LEU A 32 -7.66 6.23 -12.33
N GLY A 33 -8.85 5.77 -11.97
CA GLY A 33 -10.11 6.18 -12.61
C GLY A 33 -10.36 7.68 -12.47
N GLU A 34 -10.16 8.24 -11.27
CA GLU A 34 -10.30 9.67 -11.01
C GLU A 34 -9.28 10.50 -11.83
N ALA A 35 -8.02 10.07 -11.87
CA ALA A 35 -6.98 10.75 -12.66
C ALA A 35 -7.31 10.77 -14.15
N LEU A 36 -7.80 9.65 -14.70
CA LEU A 36 -8.21 9.58 -16.12
C LEU A 36 -9.46 10.41 -16.40
N ALA A 37 -10.48 10.32 -15.53
CA ALA A 37 -11.72 11.10 -15.67
C ALA A 37 -11.46 12.62 -15.59
N ALA A 38 -10.53 13.05 -14.72
CA ALA A 38 -10.12 14.45 -14.61
C ALA A 38 -9.51 15.00 -15.91
N ARG A 39 -8.97 14.13 -16.77
CA ARG A 39 -8.44 14.47 -18.11
C ARG A 39 -9.49 14.31 -19.21
N ALA A 40 -10.78 14.27 -18.85
CA ALA A 40 -11.92 14.10 -19.75
C ALA A 40 -11.83 12.84 -20.63
N ARG A 41 -11.21 11.77 -20.10
CA ARG A 41 -11.19 10.48 -20.77
C ARG A 41 -12.50 9.74 -20.52
N ASP A 42 -13.02 9.08 -21.55
CA ASP A 42 -14.12 8.14 -21.41
C ASP A 42 -13.59 6.84 -20.80
N ILE A 43 -13.93 6.61 -19.52
CA ILE A 43 -13.55 5.42 -18.76
C ILE A 43 -14.72 4.44 -18.57
N THR A 44 -15.85 4.65 -19.25
CA THR A 44 -17.10 3.91 -18.99
C THR A 44 -16.98 2.40 -19.14
N ASP A 45 -16.07 1.92 -19.98
CA ASP A 45 -15.76 0.50 -20.17
C ASP A 45 -14.36 0.11 -19.67
N ALA A 46 -13.71 0.97 -18.90
CA ALA A 46 -12.33 0.76 -18.50
C ALA A 46 -12.21 -0.10 -17.24
N GLU A 47 -11.35 -1.12 -17.30
CA GLU A 47 -11.01 -2.00 -16.19
C GLU A 47 -9.52 -1.87 -15.84
N LEU A 48 -9.20 -1.86 -14.56
CA LEU A 48 -7.85 -2.15 -14.08
C LEU A 48 -7.70 -3.67 -13.98
N VAL A 49 -6.68 -4.19 -14.66
CA VAL A 49 -6.31 -5.61 -14.62
C VAL A 49 -4.99 -5.73 -13.89
N LEU A 50 -5.00 -6.46 -12.78
CA LEU A 50 -3.80 -6.78 -12.01
C LEU A 50 -3.45 -8.24 -12.25
N THR A 51 -2.28 -8.50 -12.82
CA THR A 51 -1.77 -9.87 -13.05
C THR A 51 -0.48 -10.06 -12.29
N ARG A 52 -0.39 -11.08 -11.43
CA ARG A 52 0.83 -11.41 -10.70
C ARG A 52 1.77 -12.27 -11.55
N HIS A 53 3.06 -12.00 -11.49
CA HIS A 53 4.09 -12.90 -12.02
C HIS A 53 3.97 -14.32 -11.43
N PRO A 54 4.07 -15.40 -12.23
CA PRO A 54 3.89 -16.77 -11.76
C PRO A 54 4.81 -17.19 -10.61
N SER A 55 6.04 -16.67 -10.59
CA SER A 55 7.07 -17.06 -9.61
C SER A 55 7.66 -15.91 -8.79
N ALA A 56 7.32 -14.66 -9.11
CA ALA A 56 7.89 -13.48 -8.45
C ALA A 56 6.80 -12.73 -7.66
N ALA A 57 7.21 -12.00 -6.63
CA ALA A 57 6.32 -11.13 -5.86
C ALA A 57 6.13 -9.78 -6.58
N LEU A 58 5.73 -9.84 -7.85
CA LEU A 58 5.50 -8.69 -8.72
C LEU A 58 4.10 -8.78 -9.33
N VAL A 59 3.46 -7.64 -9.46
CA VAL A 59 2.15 -7.47 -10.11
C VAL A 59 2.32 -6.46 -11.23
N MET A 60 1.80 -6.80 -12.40
CA MET A 60 1.63 -5.87 -13.51
C MET A 60 0.18 -5.38 -13.49
N ALA A 61 0.01 -4.07 -13.36
CA ALA A 61 -1.27 -3.40 -13.50
C ALA A 61 -1.38 -2.78 -14.89
N THR A 62 -2.35 -3.24 -15.67
CA THR A 62 -2.71 -2.68 -16.97
C THR A 62 -4.12 -2.12 -16.91
N ILE A 63 -4.44 -1.23 -17.85
CA ILE A 63 -5.81 -0.75 -18.05
C ILE A 63 -6.29 -1.38 -19.35
N GLU A 64 -7.49 -1.95 -19.32
CA GLU A 64 -8.21 -2.42 -20.50
C GLU A 64 -9.42 -1.52 -20.73
N GLY A 65 -9.85 -1.36 -21.99
CA GLY A 65 -10.98 -0.51 -22.37
C GLY A 65 -10.62 0.50 -23.47
N LYS A 66 -11.61 1.23 -23.99
CA LYS A 66 -11.41 2.15 -25.12
C LYS A 66 -10.48 3.31 -24.79
N VAL A 67 -10.34 3.65 -23.50
CA VAL A 67 -9.48 4.72 -23.02
C VAL A 67 -8.01 4.57 -23.44
N VAL A 68 -7.54 3.33 -23.65
CA VAL A 68 -6.16 3.02 -24.04
C VAL A 68 -5.92 3.23 -25.54
N GLY A 69 -6.95 3.00 -26.37
CA GLY A 69 -6.81 3.00 -27.82
C GLY A 69 -5.94 1.84 -28.34
N ASP A 70 -5.39 2.00 -29.54
CA ASP A 70 -4.68 0.95 -30.27
C ASP A 70 -3.17 0.89 -29.96
N ASP A 71 -2.64 1.85 -29.19
CA ASP A 71 -1.22 1.92 -28.82
C ASP A 71 -1.06 2.02 -27.30
N PRO A 72 -0.97 0.88 -26.59
CA PRO A 72 -0.80 0.86 -25.14
C PRO A 72 0.46 1.60 -24.68
N ALA A 73 1.55 1.52 -25.44
CA ALA A 73 2.78 2.20 -25.08
C ALA A 73 2.62 3.72 -25.13
N ALA A 74 1.96 4.24 -26.18
CA ALA A 74 1.63 5.66 -26.28
C ALA A 74 0.69 6.12 -25.16
N PHE A 75 -0.32 5.32 -24.81
CA PHE A 75 -1.21 5.61 -23.68
C PHE A 75 -0.42 5.79 -22.38
N TRP A 76 0.43 4.84 -22.01
CA TRP A 76 1.19 4.94 -20.75
C TRP A 76 2.23 6.06 -20.77
N ARG A 77 2.85 6.33 -21.92
CA ARG A 77 3.75 7.49 -22.10
C ARG A 77 3.03 8.83 -21.87
N GLU A 78 1.82 8.99 -22.41
CA GLU A 78 1.04 10.23 -22.31
C GLU A 78 0.34 10.43 -20.96
N ASN A 79 0.25 9.36 -20.16
CA ASN A 79 -0.36 9.35 -18.84
C ASN A 79 0.66 8.97 -17.75
N ALA A 80 1.91 9.46 -17.86
CA ALA A 80 2.99 9.15 -16.92
C ALA A 80 2.66 9.56 -15.47
N GLU A 81 1.77 10.54 -15.28
CA GLU A 81 1.29 10.98 -13.97
C GLU A 81 0.49 9.90 -13.22
N LEU A 82 -0.04 8.88 -13.90
CA LEU A 82 -0.70 7.75 -13.25
C LEU A 82 0.24 7.02 -12.30
N ALA A 83 1.54 7.01 -12.57
CA ALA A 83 2.55 6.47 -11.66
C ALA A 83 2.60 7.26 -10.34
N LEU A 84 2.55 8.59 -10.44
CA LEU A 84 2.56 9.49 -9.28
C LEU A 84 1.31 9.28 -8.44
N VAL A 85 0.14 9.25 -9.09
CA VAL A 85 -1.15 9.02 -8.43
C VAL A 85 -1.19 7.64 -7.76
N ALA A 86 -0.80 6.58 -8.46
CA ALA A 86 -0.73 5.24 -7.90
C ALA A 86 0.22 5.16 -6.70
N SER A 87 1.36 5.84 -6.76
CA SER A 87 2.36 5.83 -5.69
C SER A 87 1.92 6.54 -4.40
N GLN A 88 0.81 7.28 -4.41
CA GLN A 88 0.23 7.87 -3.20
C GLN A 88 -0.55 6.85 -2.35
N VAL A 89 -1.06 5.79 -2.98
CA VAL A 89 -1.90 4.78 -2.32
C VAL A 89 -1.20 3.43 -2.18
N LEU A 90 -0.06 3.26 -2.84
CA LEU A 90 0.77 2.07 -2.76
C LEU A 90 1.86 2.22 -1.68
N PRO A 91 2.19 1.14 -0.94
CA PRO A 91 3.15 1.20 0.17
C PRO A 91 4.60 1.32 -0.31
N ARG A 92 4.90 0.91 -1.55
CA ARG A 92 6.24 0.89 -2.14
C ARG A 92 6.26 1.66 -3.45
N GLU A 93 7.48 1.85 -3.95
CA GLU A 93 7.74 2.45 -5.24
C GLU A 93 7.04 1.69 -6.37
N VAL A 94 6.58 2.45 -7.37
CA VAL A 94 5.86 1.96 -8.54
C VAL A 94 6.70 2.28 -9.77
N PHE A 95 6.83 1.30 -10.66
CA PHE A 95 7.50 1.48 -11.93
C PHE A 95 6.44 1.61 -13.01
N LEU A 96 6.29 2.78 -13.61
CA LEU A 96 5.60 2.86 -14.89
C LEU A 96 6.55 2.40 -15.97
N VAL A 97 6.12 1.46 -16.79
CA VAL A 97 6.91 0.91 -17.89
C VAL A 97 6.13 1.01 -19.18
N TYR A 98 6.81 1.32 -20.28
CA TYR A 98 6.27 1.10 -21.61
C TYR A 98 7.39 0.74 -22.59
N ALA A 99 7.03 -0.06 -23.59
CA ALA A 99 7.92 -0.41 -24.68
C ALA A 99 7.13 -0.55 -25.96
N LYS A 100 7.74 -0.09 -27.05
CA LYS A 100 7.29 -0.25 -28.42
C LYS A 100 8.47 -0.74 -29.23
N THR A 101 8.29 -1.85 -29.95
CA THR A 101 9.38 -2.47 -30.72
C THR A 101 9.40 -2.04 -32.19
N ALA A 102 8.26 -1.60 -32.74
CA ALA A 102 8.10 -1.20 -34.14
C ALA A 102 6.99 -0.14 -34.30
N PRO A 103 7.04 0.70 -35.36
CA PRO A 103 8.08 0.78 -36.40
C PRO A 103 9.37 1.46 -35.94
N SER A 104 9.36 2.13 -34.79
CA SER A 104 10.55 2.67 -34.13
C SER A 104 10.58 2.14 -32.71
N ARG A 105 11.72 1.59 -32.29
CA ARG A 105 11.88 1.07 -30.93
C ARG A 105 11.98 2.22 -29.94
N GLU A 106 11.16 2.19 -28.91
CA GLU A 106 11.07 3.17 -27.84
C GLU A 106 10.78 2.44 -26.53
N GLU A 107 11.54 2.74 -25.49
CA GLU A 107 11.41 2.10 -24.19
C GLU A 107 11.68 3.11 -23.09
N ALA A 108 10.84 3.11 -22.06
CA ALA A 108 11.12 3.89 -20.87
C ALA A 108 10.54 3.25 -19.62
N PHE A 109 11.16 3.57 -18.49
CA PHE A 109 10.53 3.42 -17.20
C PHE A 109 10.64 4.69 -16.37
N LEU A 110 9.67 4.88 -15.48
CA LEU A 110 9.64 5.92 -14.47
C LEU A 110 9.38 5.27 -13.11
N VAL A 111 10.15 5.70 -12.10
CA VAL A 111 10.00 5.26 -10.71
C VAL A 111 9.33 6.37 -9.91
N ALA A 112 8.22 6.04 -9.27
CA ALA A 112 7.47 6.96 -8.41
C ALA A 112 7.28 6.40 -7.00
N GLY A 113 7.33 7.26 -6.00
CA GLY A 113 7.08 6.91 -4.60
C GLY A 113 6.48 8.09 -3.85
N GLN A 114 5.44 7.86 -3.04
CA GLN A 114 4.81 8.88 -2.20
C GLN A 114 4.37 10.14 -3.00
N GLY A 115 3.87 9.93 -4.23
CA GLY A 115 3.44 11.01 -5.11
C GLY A 115 4.56 11.79 -5.81
N GLN A 116 5.82 11.35 -5.69
CA GLN A 116 6.99 12.01 -6.29
C GLN A 116 7.71 11.11 -7.29
N MET A 117 8.29 11.70 -8.32
CA MET A 117 9.18 11.01 -9.25
C MET A 117 10.56 10.86 -8.61
N LEU A 118 11.05 9.63 -8.52
CA LEU A 118 12.34 9.29 -7.92
C LEU A 118 13.43 9.12 -8.99
N GLY A 119 13.04 8.68 -10.18
CA GLY A 119 13.95 8.49 -11.30
C GLY A 119 13.21 8.10 -12.57
N ALA A 120 13.88 8.21 -13.71
CA ALA A 120 13.39 7.75 -15.00
C ALA A 120 14.56 7.42 -15.92
N ASP A 121 14.32 6.53 -16.87
CA ASP A 121 15.23 6.24 -17.97
C ASP A 121 14.41 5.98 -19.23
N GLU A 122 14.86 6.54 -20.35
CA GLU A 122 14.14 6.55 -21.62
C GLU A 122 15.13 6.45 -22.78
N ALA A 123 14.81 5.61 -23.75
CA ALA A 123 15.58 5.48 -24.97
C ALA A 123 14.70 5.22 -26.18
N ASN A 124 15.17 5.70 -27.33
CA ASN A 124 14.58 5.42 -28.62
C ASN A 124 15.69 5.05 -29.63
N ALA A 125 15.29 4.61 -30.82
CA ALA A 125 16.19 4.18 -31.87
C ALA A 125 17.15 5.30 -32.35
N GLU A 126 16.77 6.57 -32.21
CA GLU A 126 17.65 7.71 -32.54
C GLU A 126 18.78 7.87 -31.51
N ARG A 127 18.49 7.66 -30.23
CA ARG A 127 19.45 7.82 -29.13
C ARG A 127 20.45 6.67 -29.03
N LEU A 128 19.99 5.42 -29.17
CA LEU A 128 20.84 4.24 -29.03
C LEU A 128 21.38 3.71 -30.37
N GLY A 129 20.75 4.11 -31.48
CA GLY A 129 21.01 3.55 -32.80
C GLY A 129 20.21 2.25 -33.05
N PRO A 130 19.97 1.90 -34.33
CA PRO A 130 19.11 0.77 -34.70
C PRO A 130 19.69 -0.61 -34.35
N ASN A 131 21.00 -0.69 -34.09
CA ASN A 131 21.73 -1.92 -33.78
C ASN A 131 22.22 -1.97 -32.33
N ALA A 132 21.63 -1.17 -31.44
CA ALA A 132 21.98 -1.18 -30.03
C ALA A 132 21.75 -2.58 -29.43
N PRO A 133 22.68 -3.08 -28.60
CA PRO A 133 22.49 -4.38 -27.95
C PRO A 133 21.30 -4.33 -26.99
N GLU A 134 20.69 -5.48 -26.73
CA GLU A 134 19.43 -5.57 -25.97
C GLU A 134 19.57 -4.96 -24.56
N ASP A 135 20.71 -5.16 -23.90
CA ASP A 135 21.03 -4.61 -22.57
C ASP A 135 21.29 -3.09 -22.55
N ALA A 136 21.37 -2.44 -23.72
CA ALA A 136 21.40 -0.99 -23.82
C ALA A 136 20.00 -0.36 -23.71
N TRP A 137 18.93 -1.15 -23.72
CA TRP A 137 17.57 -0.64 -23.63
C TRP A 137 17.04 -0.59 -22.18
N PRO A 138 16.32 0.48 -21.78
CA PRO A 138 15.87 0.68 -20.41
C PRO A 138 15.06 -0.47 -19.82
N ILE A 139 14.09 -1.04 -20.55
CA ILE A 139 13.25 -2.12 -20.01
C ILE A 139 14.04 -3.42 -19.90
N ALA A 140 14.92 -3.71 -20.86
CA ALA A 140 15.80 -4.88 -20.77
C ALA A 140 16.73 -4.81 -19.53
N ARG A 141 17.30 -3.64 -19.23
CA ARG A 141 18.07 -3.44 -17.99
C ARG A 141 17.23 -3.59 -16.73
N LEU A 142 16.04 -3.00 -16.72
CA LEU A 142 15.12 -3.11 -15.59
C LEU A 142 14.79 -4.57 -15.30
N CYS A 143 14.39 -5.33 -16.33
CA CYS A 143 14.10 -6.76 -16.24
C CYS A 143 15.30 -7.56 -15.70
N ALA A 144 16.51 -7.28 -16.17
CA ALA A 144 17.73 -7.91 -15.66
C ALA A 144 17.99 -7.57 -14.18
N GLN A 145 17.73 -6.34 -13.76
CA GLN A 145 17.92 -5.89 -12.37
C GLN A 145 16.91 -6.52 -11.40
N ILE A 146 15.65 -6.67 -11.81
CA ILE A 146 14.59 -7.24 -10.96
C ILE A 146 14.44 -8.77 -11.11
N GLY A 147 15.18 -9.37 -12.05
CA GLY A 147 15.24 -10.82 -12.23
C GLY A 147 14.03 -11.45 -12.91
N ILE A 148 13.42 -10.76 -13.89
CA ILE A 148 12.32 -11.30 -14.72
C ILE A 148 12.70 -11.33 -16.20
N ALA A 149 12.05 -12.19 -16.98
CA ALA A 149 12.24 -12.19 -18.43
C ALA A 149 11.49 -11.00 -19.08
N TYR A 150 12.08 -10.43 -20.14
CA TYR A 150 11.43 -9.36 -20.91
C TYR A 150 10.09 -9.83 -21.49
N ASP A 151 10.06 -11.05 -22.05
CA ASP A 151 8.85 -11.61 -22.65
C ASP A 151 7.72 -11.80 -21.63
N ASP A 152 8.05 -12.13 -20.37
CA ASP A 152 7.05 -12.23 -19.31
C ASP A 152 6.42 -10.87 -19.01
N LEU A 153 7.24 -9.81 -18.92
CA LEU A 153 6.76 -8.44 -18.72
C LEU A 153 5.94 -7.96 -19.93
N ALA A 154 6.42 -8.22 -21.15
CA ALA A 154 5.75 -7.84 -22.39
C ALA A 154 4.41 -8.54 -22.58
N ALA A 155 4.30 -9.78 -22.09
CA ALA A 155 3.05 -10.54 -22.05
C ALA A 155 2.14 -10.19 -20.85
N GLY A 156 2.51 -9.21 -20.03
CA GLY A 156 1.74 -8.79 -18.85
C GLY A 156 1.59 -9.89 -17.80
N PHE A 157 2.58 -10.77 -17.66
CA PHE A 157 2.57 -11.94 -16.77
C PHE A 157 1.46 -12.95 -17.07
N SER A 158 1.17 -13.15 -18.36
CA SER A 158 0.19 -14.13 -18.84
C SER A 158 0.33 -15.50 -18.15
N GLY A 159 -0.81 -16.08 -17.76
CA GLY A 159 -0.88 -17.33 -17.01
C GLY A 159 -0.72 -17.20 -15.49
N GLY A 160 -0.39 -16.01 -14.99
CA GLY A 160 -0.40 -15.69 -13.57
C GLY A 160 -1.81 -15.44 -12.99
N PRO A 161 -1.97 -15.46 -11.66
CA PRO A 161 -3.23 -15.07 -11.02
C PRO A 161 -3.59 -13.62 -11.37
N ALA A 162 -4.84 -13.39 -11.73
CA ALA A 162 -5.31 -12.08 -12.17
C ALA A 162 -6.61 -11.67 -11.48
N VAL A 163 -6.76 -10.37 -11.25
CA VAL A 163 -8.01 -9.74 -10.80
C VAL A 163 -8.36 -8.57 -11.70
N ARG A 164 -9.66 -8.36 -11.92
CA ARG A 164 -10.20 -7.28 -12.74
C ARG A 164 -11.10 -6.43 -11.87
N VAL A 165 -11.00 -5.11 -12.01
CA VAL A 165 -11.85 -4.16 -11.29
C VAL A 165 -12.21 -3.00 -12.21
N SER A 166 -13.49 -2.64 -12.25
CA SER A 166 -13.97 -1.47 -12.99
C SER A 166 -13.29 -0.20 -12.48
N LEU A 167 -12.85 0.68 -13.39
CA LEU A 167 -12.42 2.04 -13.03
C LEU A 167 -13.61 2.95 -12.71
N VAL A 168 -14.82 2.57 -13.13
CA VAL A 168 -16.08 3.25 -12.77
C VAL A 168 -16.69 2.54 -11.58
N GLU A 169 -16.66 3.19 -10.42
CA GLU A 169 -17.10 2.62 -9.14
C GLU A 169 -16.43 1.27 -8.82
N PRO A 170 -15.11 1.26 -8.52
CA PRO A 170 -14.38 0.02 -8.23
C PRO A 170 -14.95 -0.67 -6.99
N ARG A 171 -15.78 -1.69 -7.21
CA ARG A 171 -16.32 -2.56 -6.15
C ARG A 171 -15.68 -3.92 -6.27
N ILE A 172 -14.75 -4.20 -5.36
CA ILE A 172 -14.11 -5.50 -5.22
C ILE A 172 -13.81 -5.72 -3.75
N ASP A 173 -13.90 -6.97 -3.29
CA ASP A 173 -13.37 -7.35 -1.99
C ASP A 173 -11.84 -7.34 -2.08
N ASP A 174 -11.21 -6.30 -1.51
CA ASP A 174 -9.76 -6.12 -1.52
C ASP A 174 -9.02 -7.31 -0.90
N ARG A 175 -9.59 -7.92 0.13
CA ARG A 175 -8.97 -9.09 0.79
C ARG A 175 -9.01 -10.28 -0.16
N GLN A 176 -10.16 -10.53 -0.80
CA GLN A 176 -10.29 -11.61 -1.78
C GLN A 176 -9.37 -11.37 -2.99
N ALA A 177 -9.27 -10.14 -3.47
CA ALA A 177 -8.41 -9.77 -4.58
C ALA A 177 -6.93 -10.05 -4.27
N LEU A 178 -6.46 -9.65 -3.08
CA LEU A 178 -5.11 -9.95 -2.61
C LEU A 178 -4.88 -11.45 -2.43
N MET A 179 -5.86 -12.22 -1.94
CA MET A 179 -5.76 -13.68 -1.85
C MET A 179 -5.61 -14.32 -3.22
N ILE A 180 -6.41 -13.90 -4.21
CA ILE A 180 -6.30 -14.37 -5.60
C ILE A 180 -4.91 -14.05 -6.15
N LEU A 181 -4.45 -12.80 -6.02
CA LEU A 181 -3.11 -12.40 -6.46
C LEU A 181 -2.02 -13.22 -5.76
N ALA A 182 -2.15 -13.48 -4.45
CA ALA A 182 -1.23 -14.34 -3.71
C ALA A 182 -1.22 -15.81 -4.18
N GLY A 183 -2.13 -16.20 -5.07
CA GLY A 183 -2.27 -17.56 -5.60
C GLY A 183 -3.08 -18.47 -4.68
N GLN A 184 -3.87 -17.91 -3.77
CA GLN A 184 -4.78 -18.65 -2.91
C GLN A 184 -6.13 -18.82 -3.62
N ALA A 185 -6.72 -20.01 -3.52
CA ALA A 185 -8.07 -20.24 -4.01
C ALA A 185 -9.06 -19.33 -3.26
N PRO A 186 -10.05 -18.73 -3.94
CA PRO A 186 -11.12 -18.03 -3.25
C PRO A 186 -11.79 -18.99 -2.25
N PRO A 187 -12.17 -18.53 -1.05
CA PRO A 187 -12.94 -19.38 -0.15
C PRO A 187 -14.20 -19.85 -0.87
N GLU A 188 -14.46 -21.16 -0.86
CA GLU A 188 -15.70 -21.73 -1.38
C GLU A 188 -16.87 -21.15 -0.58
N ASP A 189 -17.57 -20.19 -1.16
CA ASP A 189 -18.78 -19.64 -0.57
C ASP A 189 -19.95 -20.59 -0.87
N THR A 190 -20.39 -21.34 0.14
CA THR A 190 -21.66 -22.05 0.13
C THR A 190 -22.80 -21.02 0.16
N GLY A 191 -23.14 -20.46 -0.99
CA GLY A 191 -24.17 -19.43 -1.06
C GLY A 191 -24.54 -19.06 -2.49
N THR A 192 -25.45 -19.84 -3.08
CA THR A 192 -26.11 -19.56 -4.37
C THR A 192 -26.65 -18.13 -4.42
N ALA A 193 -25.99 -17.24 -5.16
CA ALA A 193 -26.59 -16.04 -5.72
C ALA A 193 -26.61 -16.21 -7.24
N ALA A 194 -27.72 -16.76 -7.74
CA ALA A 194 -27.99 -16.87 -9.15
C ALA A 194 -28.07 -15.46 -9.77
N SER A 195 -27.21 -15.19 -10.75
CA SER A 195 -27.30 -14.01 -11.61
C SER A 195 -28.57 -14.12 -12.47
N GLY A 196 -29.64 -13.44 -12.04
CA GLY A 196 -30.79 -13.14 -12.91
C GLY A 196 -30.48 -11.96 -13.83
N PRO A 197 -31.07 -11.91 -15.05
CA PRO A 197 -30.86 -10.80 -15.98
C PRO A 197 -31.45 -9.49 -15.41
N PRO A 198 -30.86 -8.32 -15.72
CA PRO A 198 -31.28 -7.05 -15.13
C PRO A 198 -32.68 -6.66 -15.66
N PRO A 199 -33.59 -6.18 -14.79
CA PRO A 199 -34.80 -5.52 -15.25
C PRO A 199 -34.44 -4.13 -15.80
N SER A 200 -34.86 -3.87 -17.03
CA SER A 200 -34.91 -2.53 -17.60
C SER A 200 -35.85 -1.66 -16.76
N GLY A 201 -35.32 -0.57 -16.20
CA GLY A 201 -36.10 0.37 -15.41
C GLY A 201 -35.38 1.71 -15.24
N GLU A 202 -35.41 2.53 -16.29
CA GLU A 202 -35.32 3.99 -16.15
C GLU A 202 -36.40 4.43 -15.15
N LYS A 203 -35.98 4.83 -13.94
CA LYS A 203 -36.63 5.79 -13.01
C LYS A 203 -36.08 5.54 -11.59
N ASP A 204 -34.96 6.20 -11.27
CA ASP A 204 -34.61 6.78 -9.94
C ASP A 204 -33.09 6.94 -9.69
N GLU A 205 -32.31 7.31 -10.72
CA GLU A 205 -30.86 7.60 -10.61
C GLU A 205 -30.56 8.73 -9.59
N LEU A 206 -31.46 9.72 -9.47
CA LEU A 206 -31.35 10.81 -8.50
C LEU A 206 -31.52 10.35 -7.03
N SER A 207 -32.21 9.23 -6.79
CA SER A 207 -32.40 8.71 -5.42
C SER A 207 -31.20 7.88 -4.95
N ASP A 208 -30.50 7.24 -5.89
CA ASP A 208 -29.39 6.32 -5.65
C ASP A 208 -28.09 7.08 -5.37
N GLU A 209 -27.82 8.16 -6.10
CA GLU A 209 -26.66 9.03 -5.86
C GLU A 209 -26.76 9.74 -4.50
N ALA A 210 -27.96 10.23 -4.14
CA ALA A 210 -28.22 10.81 -2.82
C ALA A 210 -28.03 9.77 -1.70
N ARG A 211 -28.40 8.51 -1.93
CA ARG A 211 -28.20 7.40 -0.99
C ARG A 211 -26.71 7.05 -0.83
N ARG A 212 -25.94 7.07 -1.92
CA ARG A 212 -24.49 6.80 -1.94
C ARG A 212 -23.69 7.89 -1.24
N ARG A 213 -24.02 9.16 -1.49
CA ARG A 213 -23.43 10.30 -0.78
C ARG A 213 -23.72 10.22 0.71
N LYS A 214 -24.96 9.92 1.08
CA LYS A 214 -25.38 9.76 2.48
C LYS A 214 -24.69 8.59 3.17
N GLN A 215 -24.37 7.51 2.46
CA GLN A 215 -23.66 6.35 3.01
C GLN A 215 -22.15 6.61 3.19
N LYS A 216 -21.49 7.26 2.22
CA LYS A 216 -20.09 7.71 2.37
C LYS A 216 -19.95 8.76 3.49
N GLU A 217 -20.87 9.72 3.54
CA GLU A 217 -20.93 10.71 4.63
C GLU A 217 -21.18 10.02 5.97
N ALA A 218 -22.01 8.97 6.02
CA ALA A 218 -22.25 8.21 7.26
C ALA A 218 -21.04 7.38 7.69
N GLU A 219 -20.30 6.76 6.77
CA GLU A 219 -19.08 5.99 7.09
C GLU A 219 -17.92 6.92 7.50
N ALA A 220 -17.70 8.00 6.76
CA ALA A 220 -16.72 9.02 7.12
C ALA A 220 -17.08 9.65 8.47
N ARG A 221 -18.36 9.94 8.70
CA ARG A 221 -18.83 10.43 10.01
C ARG A 221 -18.63 9.38 11.09
N ARG A 222 -18.91 8.09 10.84
CA ARG A 222 -18.67 7.02 11.83
C ARG A 222 -17.18 6.90 12.17
N ARG A 223 -16.29 6.99 11.18
CA ARG A 223 -14.83 6.99 11.43
C ARG A 223 -14.37 8.25 12.13
N GLN A 224 -14.95 9.39 11.80
CA GLN A 224 -14.66 10.64 12.50
C GLN A 224 -15.15 10.57 13.96
N GLU A 225 -16.37 10.08 14.21
CA GLU A 225 -16.93 9.80 15.53
C GLU A 225 -16.04 8.82 16.31
N GLN A 226 -15.50 7.78 15.65
CA GLN A 226 -14.56 6.84 16.26
C GLN A 226 -13.24 7.53 16.62
N ALA A 227 -12.67 8.34 15.73
CA ALA A 227 -11.44 9.09 16.02
C ALA A 227 -11.63 10.12 17.15
N GLU A 228 -12.79 10.77 17.20
CA GLU A 228 -13.17 11.69 18.28
C GLU A 228 -13.40 10.95 19.61
N ALA A 229 -14.04 9.78 19.58
CA ALA A 229 -14.23 8.92 20.75
C ALA A 229 -12.91 8.41 21.32
N VAL A 230 -11.98 7.99 20.47
CA VAL A 230 -10.61 7.60 20.87
C VAL A 230 -9.88 8.78 21.53
N GLY A 231 -10.03 9.98 20.98
CA GLY A 231 -9.49 11.20 21.61
C GLY A 231 -10.11 11.51 22.97
N ALA A 232 -11.39 11.22 23.18
CA ALA A 232 -12.09 11.55 24.43
C ALA A 232 -11.57 10.78 25.66
N HIS A 233 -11.02 9.57 25.46
CA HIS A 233 -10.53 8.70 26.53
C HIS A 233 -9.05 8.31 26.36
N LEU A 234 -8.26 9.21 25.77
CA LEU A 234 -6.87 8.93 25.48
C LEU A 234 -6.05 8.77 26.77
N ALA A 235 -5.64 7.53 27.07
CA ALA A 235 -4.70 7.27 28.15
C ALA A 235 -3.30 7.74 27.76
N TYR A 236 -2.56 8.32 28.70
CA TYR A 236 -1.20 8.77 28.44
C TYR A 236 -0.28 8.64 29.67
N ALA A 237 1.03 8.67 29.42
CA ALA A 237 2.09 8.75 30.41
C ALA A 237 3.15 9.76 29.96
N VAL A 238 3.57 10.64 30.86
CA VAL A 238 4.58 11.67 30.60
C VAL A 238 5.93 11.21 31.14
N ASP A 239 6.99 11.46 30.38
CA ASP A 239 8.37 11.23 30.80
C ASP A 239 9.32 12.30 30.24
N ASP A 240 10.62 12.10 30.40
CA ASP A 240 11.64 13.06 30.00
C ASP A 240 11.65 13.32 28.48
N LEU A 241 11.28 12.32 27.67
CA LEU A 241 11.26 12.41 26.21
C LEU A 241 9.99 13.09 25.67
N GLY A 242 8.92 13.12 26.46
CA GLY A 242 7.65 13.73 26.09
C GLY A 242 6.47 12.96 26.68
N VAL A 243 5.56 12.51 25.84
CA VAL A 243 4.38 11.74 26.25
C VAL A 243 4.22 10.50 25.38
N VAL A 244 3.82 9.40 26.01
CA VAL A 244 3.36 8.19 25.31
C VAL A 244 1.86 8.08 25.51
N VAL A 245 1.11 7.95 24.42
CA VAL A 245 -0.34 7.79 24.45
C VAL A 245 -0.74 6.38 24.05
N ALA A 246 -1.90 5.93 24.55
CA ALA A 246 -2.47 4.63 24.23
C ALA A 246 -3.90 4.84 23.71
N PRO A 247 -4.08 5.09 22.39
CA PRO A 247 -5.40 5.15 21.80
C PRO A 247 -6.06 3.76 21.90
N GLU A 248 -7.37 3.74 22.20
CA GLU A 248 -8.17 2.52 22.13
C GLU A 248 -8.44 2.15 20.67
N ALA A 249 -7.41 1.61 20.01
CA ALA A 249 -7.40 1.26 18.59
C ALA A 249 -6.48 0.05 18.33
N GLU A 250 -6.69 -0.62 17.20
CA GLU A 250 -5.82 -1.71 16.73
C GLU A 250 -4.66 -1.13 15.90
N LEU A 251 -3.51 -1.84 15.82
CA LEU A 251 -2.32 -1.32 15.14
C LEU A 251 -2.59 -0.99 13.65
N ASP A 252 -3.57 -1.63 13.01
CA ASP A 252 -3.99 -1.38 11.63
C ASP A 252 -4.85 -0.10 11.44
N ASP A 253 -5.39 0.48 12.52
CA ASP A 253 -6.08 1.79 12.57
C ASP A 253 -5.10 2.97 12.46
N THR A 254 -4.19 2.88 11.49
CA THR A 254 -3.07 3.82 11.29
C THR A 254 -3.50 5.27 11.06
N ASP A 255 -4.70 5.51 10.53
CA ASP A 255 -5.28 6.84 10.33
C ASP A 255 -5.80 7.50 11.63
N ILE A 256 -6.08 6.68 12.64
CA ILE A 256 -6.42 7.12 13.99
C ILE A 256 -5.12 7.30 14.79
N ILE A 257 -4.26 6.28 14.81
CA ILE A 257 -3.04 6.24 15.62
C ILE A 257 -1.99 7.24 15.11
N GLY A 258 -1.83 7.37 13.80
CA GLY A 258 -0.79 8.20 13.18
C GLY A 258 -0.85 9.68 13.56
N ARG A 259 -2.02 10.16 14.01
CA ARG A 259 -2.21 11.54 14.52
C ARG A 259 -1.43 11.82 15.81
N TYR A 260 -1.02 10.77 16.51
CA TYR A 260 -0.35 10.83 17.80
C TYR A 260 1.13 10.47 17.71
N VAL A 261 1.68 10.18 16.53
CA VAL A 261 3.12 10.01 16.32
C VAL A 261 3.69 11.35 15.85
N VAL A 262 4.10 12.20 16.81
CA VAL A 262 4.48 13.61 16.53
C VAL A 262 5.87 13.92 17.05
N HIS A 263 6.80 14.20 16.13
CA HIS A 263 8.20 14.48 16.44
C HIS A 263 8.79 15.54 15.49
N PRO A 264 9.20 16.74 15.97
CA PRO A 264 8.95 17.31 17.30
C PRO A 264 7.51 17.85 17.43
N VAL A 265 7.04 18.01 18.66
CA VAL A 265 5.74 18.61 18.97
C VAL A 265 5.80 20.12 18.75
N GLY A 266 4.81 20.64 18.01
CA GLY A 266 4.60 22.07 17.79
C GLY A 266 3.83 22.73 18.94
N ARG A 267 3.14 23.83 18.62
CA ARG A 267 2.32 24.57 19.61
C ARG A 267 0.97 23.92 19.91
N ASP A 268 0.42 23.19 18.95
CA ASP A 268 -0.88 22.54 19.07
C ASP A 268 -0.71 21.06 19.39
N LEU A 269 -1.44 20.59 20.40
CA LEU A 269 -1.47 19.18 20.77
C LEU A 269 -2.58 18.44 20.00
N PRO A 270 -2.37 17.15 19.68
CA PRO A 270 -3.42 16.28 19.19
C PRO A 270 -4.66 16.25 20.10
N PRO A 271 -5.86 16.00 19.54
CA PRO A 271 -7.09 15.88 20.31
C PRO A 271 -6.97 14.88 21.48
N GLY A 272 -7.59 15.17 22.62
CA GLY A 272 -7.57 14.28 23.78
C GLY A 272 -6.44 14.52 24.78
N LEU A 273 -5.33 15.15 24.36
CA LEU A 273 -4.29 15.57 25.29
C LEU A 273 -4.68 16.88 26.01
N PRO A 274 -4.44 16.97 27.33
CA PRO A 274 -4.69 18.20 28.08
C PRO A 274 -3.88 19.40 27.54
N ARG A 275 -4.55 20.54 27.33
CA ARG A 275 -3.93 21.74 26.72
C ARG A 275 -2.81 22.35 27.58
N ASP A 276 -2.84 22.13 28.89
CA ASP A 276 -1.81 22.56 29.83
C ASP A 276 -0.48 21.81 29.64
N LEU A 277 -0.49 20.66 28.96
CA LEU A 277 0.75 19.96 28.57
C LEU A 277 1.46 20.62 27.38
N ALA A 278 0.81 21.52 26.62
CA ALA A 278 1.35 22.03 25.36
C ALA A 278 2.73 22.67 25.53
N SER A 279 2.87 23.55 26.53
CA SER A 279 4.15 24.21 26.84
C SER A 279 5.21 23.24 27.35
N ALA A 280 4.81 22.16 28.05
CA ALA A 280 5.74 21.16 28.58
C ALA A 280 6.23 20.17 27.51
N LEU A 281 5.45 20.01 26.44
CA LEU A 281 5.73 19.11 25.32
C LEU A 281 6.31 19.81 24.10
N GLU A 282 6.29 21.14 24.00
CA GLU A 282 6.87 21.87 22.86
C GLU A 282 8.34 21.45 22.61
N GLY A 283 8.64 21.02 21.39
CA GLY A 283 9.97 20.50 21.00
C GLY A 283 10.26 19.06 21.43
N LYS A 284 9.39 18.43 22.23
CA LYS A 284 9.48 17.02 22.65
C LYS A 284 8.76 16.10 21.66
N ARG A 285 8.36 14.90 22.11
CA ARG A 285 7.76 13.83 21.31
C ARG A 285 6.40 13.42 21.85
N ILE A 286 5.47 13.09 20.97
CA ILE A 286 4.29 12.27 21.29
C ILE A 286 4.52 10.92 20.60
N ASP A 287 4.65 9.88 21.39
CA ASP A 287 4.80 8.51 20.93
C ASP A 287 3.50 7.73 21.24
N VAL A 288 3.31 6.60 20.58
CA VAL A 288 2.12 5.74 20.78
C VAL A 288 2.52 4.37 21.29
N VAL A 289 1.64 3.77 22.09
CA VAL A 289 1.69 2.34 22.41
C VAL A 289 0.32 1.72 22.16
N VAL A 290 0.29 0.63 21.39
CA VAL A 290 -0.94 -0.10 21.05
C VAL A 290 -0.72 -1.61 21.14
N PRO A 291 -1.74 -2.39 21.51
CA PRO A 291 -1.65 -3.85 21.51
C PRO A 291 -1.43 -4.38 20.09
N VAL A 292 -0.73 -5.51 19.98
CA VAL A 292 -0.47 -6.20 18.71
C VAL A 292 -0.97 -7.62 18.81
N SER A 293 -1.88 -7.99 17.92
CA SER A 293 -2.53 -9.31 17.93
C SER A 293 -1.70 -10.35 17.17
N PHE A 294 -1.08 -9.95 16.06
CA PHE A 294 -0.32 -10.80 15.16
C PHE A 294 1.07 -10.23 14.86
N LEU A 295 2.09 -11.09 14.87
CA LEU A 295 3.46 -10.67 14.54
C LEU A 295 3.57 -10.08 13.13
N SER A 296 2.75 -10.56 12.19
CA SER A 296 2.73 -10.10 10.80
C SER A 296 2.26 -8.66 10.61
N GLU A 297 1.73 -8.01 11.66
CA GLU A 297 1.35 -6.59 11.62
C GLU A 297 2.59 -5.66 11.64
N VAL A 298 3.74 -6.17 12.08
CA VAL A 298 5.01 -5.43 12.11
C VAL A 298 6.08 -6.12 11.25
N PHE A 299 7.09 -5.36 10.84
CA PHE A 299 8.07 -5.77 9.85
C PHE A 299 9.50 -5.70 10.39
N VAL A 300 10.36 -6.59 9.91
CA VAL A 300 11.82 -6.53 10.08
C VAL A 300 12.45 -6.47 8.69
N GLY A 301 13.13 -5.36 8.41
CA GLY A 301 13.53 -5.03 7.05
C GLY A 301 12.31 -4.90 6.14
N ASN A 302 12.23 -5.76 5.11
CA ASN A 302 11.15 -5.75 4.11
C ASN A 302 10.17 -6.92 4.26
N ARG A 303 10.18 -7.64 5.38
CA ARG A 303 9.36 -8.85 5.59
C ARG A 303 8.48 -8.70 6.83
N PRO A 304 7.21 -9.16 6.78
CA PRO A 304 6.41 -9.31 7.98
C PRO A 304 7.14 -10.18 9.00
N LEU A 305 7.07 -9.80 10.27
CA LEU A 305 7.72 -10.54 11.34
C LEU A 305 7.03 -11.89 11.52
N ASP A 306 7.80 -12.96 11.43
CA ASP A 306 7.35 -14.31 11.73
C ASP A 306 7.83 -14.78 13.11
N LYS A 307 7.25 -15.88 13.58
CA LYS A 307 7.57 -16.44 14.89
C LYS A 307 9.02 -16.91 15.01
N ALA A 308 9.61 -17.45 13.93
CA ALA A 308 10.96 -17.97 13.96
C ALA A 308 11.99 -16.84 14.14
N THR A 309 11.81 -15.75 13.40
CA THR A 309 12.61 -14.53 13.49
C THR A 309 12.46 -13.89 14.86
N TRP A 310 11.23 -13.76 15.38
CA TRP A 310 10.99 -13.24 16.73
C TRP A 310 11.74 -14.06 17.80
N GLN A 311 11.66 -15.38 17.75
CA GLN A 311 12.32 -16.26 18.72
C GLN A 311 13.86 -16.20 18.64
N ALA A 312 14.41 -15.94 17.46
CA ALA A 312 15.84 -15.89 17.24
C ALA A 312 16.45 -14.52 17.60
N GLU A 313 15.75 -13.43 17.32
CA GLU A 313 16.32 -12.08 17.32
C GLU A 313 15.77 -11.15 18.42
N ALA A 314 14.66 -11.52 19.08
CA ALA A 314 14.14 -10.71 20.18
C ALA A 314 15.10 -10.74 21.38
N ASN A 315 15.37 -9.55 21.91
CA ASN A 315 16.30 -9.36 23.01
C ASN A 315 15.56 -9.39 24.35
N PRO A 316 16.04 -10.18 25.33
CA PRO A 316 15.47 -10.17 26.67
C PRO A 316 15.77 -8.83 27.37
N PHE A 317 14.79 -8.33 28.11
CA PHE A 317 14.96 -7.19 29.01
C PHE A 317 13.96 -7.28 30.17
N SER A 318 14.12 -6.41 31.17
CA SER A 318 13.18 -6.30 32.28
C SER A 318 12.21 -5.15 32.03
N LEU A 319 10.90 -5.40 32.20
CA LEU A 319 9.85 -4.39 32.14
C LEU A 319 8.98 -4.47 33.38
N GLY A 320 9.05 -3.47 34.26
CA GLY A 320 8.31 -3.43 35.52
C GLY A 320 8.59 -4.64 36.42
N GLY A 321 9.84 -5.11 36.44
CA GLY A 321 10.28 -6.30 37.17
C GLY A 321 9.86 -7.65 36.55
N ARG A 322 9.22 -7.65 35.38
CA ARG A 322 8.86 -8.86 34.62
C ARG A 322 9.90 -9.15 33.55
N GLN A 323 10.07 -10.44 33.24
CA GLN A 323 10.83 -10.86 32.05
C GLN A 323 10.05 -10.49 30.81
N ALA A 324 10.70 -9.77 29.90
CA ALA A 324 10.11 -9.28 28.67
C ALA A 324 11.06 -9.52 27.49
N LEU A 325 10.50 -9.56 26.30
CA LEU A 325 11.25 -9.59 25.04
C LEU A 325 10.99 -8.31 24.27
N ARG A 326 12.00 -7.79 23.57
CA ARG A 326 11.85 -6.64 22.69
C ARG A 326 12.63 -6.77 21.40
N MET A 327 12.12 -6.19 20.33
CA MET A 327 12.80 -6.13 19.04
C MET A 327 12.51 -4.80 18.34
N ALA A 328 13.51 -4.25 17.66
CA ALA A 328 13.29 -3.15 16.73
C ALA A 328 12.45 -3.65 15.54
N VAL A 329 11.37 -2.94 15.23
CA VAL A 329 10.46 -3.28 14.14
C VAL A 329 10.00 -2.02 13.40
N HIS A 330 9.38 -2.22 12.24
CA HIS A 330 8.68 -1.19 11.51
C HIS A 330 7.18 -1.49 11.48
N ALA A 331 6.35 -0.55 11.92
CA ALA A 331 4.91 -0.61 11.75
C ALA A 331 4.51 0.21 10.51
N PRO A 332 3.76 -0.36 9.55
CA PRO A 332 3.34 0.35 8.35
C PRO A 332 2.66 1.68 8.70
N ARG A 333 3.05 2.76 8.02
CA ARG A 333 2.50 4.14 8.19
C ARG A 333 2.76 4.80 9.56
N LEU A 334 3.20 4.06 10.57
CA LEU A 334 3.57 4.59 11.90
C LEU A 334 5.08 4.74 12.08
N GLY A 335 5.87 4.04 11.27
CA GLY A 335 7.33 4.17 11.25
C GLY A 335 8.06 3.15 12.12
N GLN A 336 9.29 3.49 12.51
CA GLN A 336 10.10 2.60 13.35
C GLN A 336 9.64 2.63 14.81
N GLY A 337 9.76 1.49 15.47
CA GLY A 337 9.46 1.36 16.88
C GLY A 337 9.99 0.07 17.48
N THR A 338 9.46 -0.29 18.63
CA THR A 338 9.83 -1.48 19.38
C THR A 338 8.59 -2.33 19.59
N LEU A 339 8.66 -3.59 19.15
CA LEU A 339 7.70 -4.61 19.57
C LEU A 339 8.14 -5.14 20.93
N ILE A 340 7.25 -5.12 21.91
CA ILE A 340 7.47 -5.61 23.28
C ILE A 340 6.53 -6.77 23.55
N GLU A 341 7.03 -7.89 24.06
CA GLU A 341 6.23 -9.03 24.53
C GLU A 341 6.45 -9.27 26.03
N VAL A 342 5.36 -9.41 26.78
CA VAL A 342 5.36 -9.81 28.19
C VAL A 342 4.23 -10.81 28.40
N ASP A 343 4.54 -11.96 29.02
CA ASP A 343 3.57 -13.03 29.30
C ASP A 343 2.73 -13.44 28.06
N GLY A 344 3.36 -13.46 26.88
CA GLY A 344 2.73 -13.79 25.59
C GLY A 344 1.84 -12.69 24.99
N LYS A 345 1.69 -11.55 25.65
CA LYS A 345 0.97 -10.37 25.13
C LYS A 345 1.95 -9.38 24.52
N ARG A 346 1.54 -8.73 23.42
CA ARG A 346 2.41 -7.85 22.63
C ARG A 346 1.87 -6.45 22.51
N ALA A 347 2.78 -5.48 22.48
CA ALA A 347 2.48 -4.10 22.17
C ALA A 347 3.57 -3.50 21.27
N PHE A 348 3.17 -2.65 20.33
CA PHE A 348 4.06 -1.81 19.56
C PHE A 348 4.18 -0.46 20.27
N LEU A 349 5.41 0.00 20.49
CA LEU A 349 5.74 1.32 21.00
C LEU A 349 6.50 2.09 19.91
N SER A 350 6.10 3.30 19.54
CA SER A 350 6.76 4.11 18.50
C SER A 350 8.09 4.74 18.92
N ARG A 351 8.82 4.07 19.82
CA ARG A 351 10.16 4.41 20.26
C ARG A 351 11.13 3.30 19.89
N THR A 352 12.38 3.66 19.61
CA THR A 352 13.43 2.68 19.35
C THR A 352 13.87 1.97 20.64
N PRO A 353 14.49 0.77 20.58
CA PRO A 353 14.76 -0.02 21.79
C PRO A 353 15.73 0.62 22.80
N ASP A 354 16.50 1.63 22.38
CA ASP A 354 17.43 2.41 23.19
C ASP A 354 16.77 3.56 23.95
N MET A 355 15.54 3.92 23.59
CA MET A 355 14.79 4.99 24.24
C MET A 355 14.10 4.49 25.53
N LEU A 356 13.82 5.43 26.42
CA LEU A 356 13.10 5.17 27.67
C LEU A 356 11.71 4.55 27.37
N VAL A 357 11.32 3.54 28.13
CA VAL A 357 10.00 2.88 28.04
C VAL A 357 9.21 3.22 29.32
N PRO A 358 7.99 3.78 29.22
CA PRO A 358 7.16 4.01 30.40
C PRO A 358 6.57 2.69 30.91
N GLU A 359 7.37 1.94 31.69
CA GLU A 359 7.14 0.52 31.98
C GLU A 359 5.75 0.20 32.53
N ALA A 360 5.32 0.94 33.57
CA ALA A 360 4.01 0.75 34.18
C ALA A 360 2.85 1.02 33.21
N PHE A 361 3.04 1.96 32.29
CA PHE A 361 2.03 2.32 31.29
C PHE A 361 1.90 1.23 30.22
N VAL A 362 3.03 0.72 29.70
CA VAL A 362 3.04 -0.40 28.74
C VAL A 362 2.40 -1.65 29.35
N LEU A 363 2.74 -1.99 30.60
CA LEU A 363 2.13 -3.13 31.29
C LEU A 363 0.61 -2.96 31.48
N ARG A 364 0.14 -1.73 31.71
CA ARG A 364 -1.30 -1.44 31.80
C ARG A 364 -2.00 -1.65 30.45
N VAL A 365 -1.40 -1.20 29.36
CA VAL A 365 -1.93 -1.39 28.00
C VAL A 365 -2.01 -2.87 27.63
N LEU A 366 -1.04 -3.67 28.08
CA LEU A 366 -1.09 -5.14 27.96
C LEU A 366 -2.10 -5.79 28.92
N GLY A 367 -2.73 -5.05 29.82
CA GLY A 367 -3.60 -5.61 30.86
C GLY A 367 -2.86 -6.57 31.79
N LEU A 368 -1.63 -6.21 32.19
CA LEU A 368 -0.74 -6.99 33.07
C LEU A 368 -0.44 -6.27 34.39
N THR A 369 -1.06 -5.12 34.63
CA THR A 369 -1.08 -4.45 35.93
C THR A 369 -2.18 -5.03 36.81
N THR A 370 -1.82 -5.44 38.03
CA THR A 370 -2.72 -5.62 39.17
C THR A 370 -3.04 -4.29 39.82
#